data_AF-W7HSF3-F1
#
_entry.id   AF-W7HSF3-F1
#
_cell.length_a   1.000
_cell.length_b   1.000
_cell.length_c   1.000
_cell.angle_alpha   90.00
_cell.angle_beta   90.00
_cell.angle_gamma   90.00
#
_symmetry.space_group_name_H-M   'P 1'
#
loop_
_entity.id
_entity.type
_entity.pdbx_description
1 polymer ?
#
loop_
_entity_poly.entity_id
_entity_poly.type
_entity_poly.pdbx_seq_one_letter_code
_entity_poly.pdbx_strand_id
1 'polypeptide(L)'
;MRRYCPEVFRKIEVWVDGGINRGTDVVKALCLGAKAVGIGRAALFGLSVGGSEGVERVIDILHEEMATCIRLLGARSIGELGMKYVNARALEPLLWRPEEDLLQKVAAKL
;
A
#
# COMPACT_ATOMS: atom_id res chain seq x y z
N MET A 1 -2.78 10.48 5.47
CA MET A 1 -1.63 10.37 6.39
C MET A 1 -0.47 11.25 5.98
N ARG A 2 0.21 11.04 4.83
CA ARG A 2 1.36 11.88 4.41
C ARG A 2 1.12 13.39 4.42
N ARG A 3 -0.08 13.86 4.06
CA ARG A 3 -0.42 15.28 4.04
C ARG A 3 -0.58 15.91 5.43
N TYR A 4 -1.09 15.14 6.40
CA TYR A 4 -1.56 15.69 7.68
C TYR A 4 -0.72 15.22 8.89
N CYS A 5 -0.19 14.00 8.85
CA CYS A 5 0.61 13.38 9.92
C CYS A 5 1.78 12.58 9.31
N PRO A 6 2.71 13.22 8.57
CA PRO A 6 3.85 12.51 7.96
C PRO A 6 4.80 11.85 8.97
N GLU A 7 4.88 12.39 10.19
CA GLU A 7 5.72 11.88 11.28
C GLU A 7 5.38 10.45 11.70
N VAL A 8 4.14 9.99 11.45
CA VAL A 8 3.68 8.64 11.77
C VAL A 8 4.56 7.58 11.11
N PHE A 9 4.96 7.79 9.85
CA PHE A 9 5.81 6.85 9.10
C PHE A 9 7.21 6.66 9.69
N ARG A 10 7.63 7.53 10.61
CA ARG A 10 8.91 7.40 11.34
C ARG A 10 8.76 6.78 12.72
N LYS A 11 7.57 6.85 13.32
CA LYS A 11 7.31 6.40 14.69
C LYS A 11 6.74 4.98 14.74
N ILE A 12 5.95 4.58 13.73
CA ILE A 12 5.30 3.27 13.67
C ILE A 12 5.30 2.72 12.24
N GLU A 13 5.15 1.40 12.13
CA GLU A 13 4.90 0.76 10.84
C GLU A 13 3.45 0.94 10.43
N VAL A 14 3.24 1.39 9.18
CA VAL A 14 1.90 1.57 8.61
C VAL A 14 1.62 0.44 7.64
N TRP A 15 0.62 -0.37 7.93
CA TRP A 15 0.17 -1.47 7.07
C TRP A 15 -1.16 -1.08 6.40
N VAL A 16 -1.41 -1.59 5.20
CA VAL A 16 -2.62 -1.26 4.42
C VAL A 16 -3.28 -2.53 3.89
N ASP A 17 -4.60 -2.62 3.96
CA ASP A 17 -5.38 -3.68 3.30
C ASP A 17 -6.66 -3.06 2.73
N GLY A 18 -7.40 -3.84 1.94
CA GLY A 18 -8.66 -3.44 1.32
C GLY A 18 -8.53 -3.43 -0.20
N GLY A 19 -8.82 -4.56 -0.84
CA GLY A 19 -8.95 -4.63 -2.29
C GLY A 19 -7.66 -4.85 -3.08
N ILE A 20 -6.57 -5.25 -2.42
CA ILE A 20 -5.32 -5.65 -3.09
C ILE A 20 -5.56 -6.93 -3.90
N ASN A 21 -5.54 -6.83 -5.23
CA ASN A 21 -5.71 -7.97 -6.13
C ASN A 21 -4.68 -8.00 -7.28
N ARG A 22 -3.82 -6.97 -7.39
CA ARG A 22 -2.71 -6.92 -8.35
C ARG A 22 -1.40 -6.57 -7.64
N GLY A 23 -0.28 -7.03 -8.19
CA GLY A 23 1.06 -6.61 -7.77
C GLY A 23 1.28 -5.10 -7.90
N THR A 24 0.62 -4.43 -8.87
CA THR A 24 0.69 -2.97 -8.97
C THR A 24 -0.02 -2.24 -7.82
N ASP A 25 -1.02 -2.85 -7.19
CA ASP A 25 -1.69 -2.26 -6.02
C ASP A 25 -0.75 -2.31 -4.80
N VAL A 26 -0.04 -3.43 -4.63
CA VAL A 26 1.03 -3.57 -3.65
C VAL A 26 2.10 -2.49 -3.86
N VAL A 27 2.62 -2.36 -5.07
CA VAL A 27 3.66 -1.37 -5.40
C VAL A 27 3.19 0.06 -5.13
N LYS A 28 1.95 0.42 -5.49
CA LYS A 28 1.38 1.74 -5.19
C LYS A 28 1.33 2.00 -3.68
N ALA A 29 0.86 1.04 -2.89
CA ALA A 29 0.79 1.17 -1.43
C ALA A 29 2.18 1.39 -0.81
N LEU A 30 3.18 0.60 -1.25
CA LEU A 30 4.57 0.76 -0.82
C LEU A 30 5.14 2.13 -1.21
N CYS A 31 4.92 2.59 -2.45
CA CYS A 31 5.31 3.93 -2.89
C CYS A 31 4.67 5.04 -2.05
N LEU A 32 3.44 4.84 -1.58
CA LEU A 32 2.71 5.75 -0.70
C LEU A 32 3.17 5.68 0.77
N GLY A 33 4.13 4.81 1.11
CA GLY A 33 4.75 4.72 2.43
C GLY A 33 4.23 3.59 3.33
N ALA A 34 3.40 2.67 2.82
CA ALA A 34 3.06 1.46 3.55
C ALA A 34 4.32 0.58 3.72
N LYS A 35 4.43 -0.09 4.87
CA LYS A 35 5.47 -1.06 5.16
C LYS A 35 5.13 -2.45 4.62
N ALA A 36 3.86 -2.81 4.70
CA ALA A 36 3.31 -4.08 4.23
C ALA A 36 1.86 -3.89 3.77
N VAL A 37 1.38 -4.84 2.98
CA VAL A 37 -0.03 -4.91 2.59
C VAL A 37 -0.67 -6.24 2.99
N GLY A 38 -1.92 -6.18 3.42
CA GLY A 38 -2.74 -7.37 3.65
C GLY A 38 -3.39 -7.87 2.37
N ILE A 39 -3.71 -9.17 2.35
CA ILE A 39 -4.60 -9.79 1.36
C ILE A 39 -5.68 -10.58 2.09
N GLY A 40 -6.94 -10.28 1.78
CA GLY A 40 -8.10 -10.99 2.35
C GLY A 40 -8.71 -11.97 1.35
N ARG A 41 -9.67 -11.47 0.56
CA ARG A 41 -10.49 -12.27 -0.36
C ARG A 41 -9.67 -13.08 -1.37
N ALA A 42 -8.57 -12.53 -1.88
CA ALA A 42 -7.72 -13.24 -2.84
C ALA A 42 -7.18 -14.55 -2.26
N ALA A 43 -6.64 -14.52 -1.03
CA ALA A 43 -6.17 -15.71 -0.33
C ALA A 43 -7.32 -16.68 -0.03
N LEU A 44 -8.48 -16.17 0.40
CA LEU A 44 -9.67 -17.00 0.66
C LEU A 44 -10.15 -17.74 -0.60
N PHE A 45 -10.13 -17.08 -1.77
CA PHE A 45 -10.52 -17.71 -3.03
C PHE A 45 -9.50 -18.76 -3.48
N GLY A 46 -8.20 -18.49 -3.32
CA GLY A 46 -7.15 -19.48 -3.54
C GLY A 46 -7.36 -20.71 -2.66
N LEU A 47 -7.60 -20.50 -1.36
CA LEU A 47 -7.91 -21.57 -0.41
C LEU A 47 -9.12 -22.40 -0.82
N SER A 48 -10.19 -21.75 -1.30
CA SER A 48 -11.44 -22.41 -1.65
C SER A 48 -11.33 -23.32 -2.87
N VAL A 49 -10.45 -22.98 -3.83
CA VAL A 49 -10.30 -23.74 -5.09
C VAL A 49 -9.19 -24.77 -5.00
N GLY A 50 -8.08 -24.45 -4.35
CA GLY A 50 -6.86 -25.26 -4.37
C GLY A 50 -6.28 -25.57 -2.99
N GLY A 51 -7.02 -25.34 -1.90
CA GLY A 51 -6.49 -25.54 -0.56
C GLY A 51 -5.26 -24.65 -0.28
N SER A 52 -4.29 -25.16 0.48
CA SER A 52 -3.04 -24.44 0.77
C SER A 52 -2.26 -24.09 -0.50
N GLU A 53 -2.19 -24.99 -1.48
CA GLU A 53 -1.49 -24.76 -2.76
C GLU A 53 -2.15 -23.61 -3.54
N GLY A 54 -3.47 -23.46 -3.45
CA GLY A 54 -4.19 -22.34 -4.03
C GLY A 54 -3.83 -21.00 -3.38
N VAL A 55 -3.59 -20.98 -2.06
CA VAL A 55 -3.12 -19.77 -1.36
C VAL A 55 -1.69 -19.43 -1.79
N GLU A 56 -0.80 -20.42 -1.82
CA GLU A 56 0.59 -20.26 -2.28
C GLU A 56 0.60 -19.69 -3.71
N ARG A 57 -0.23 -20.25 -4.60
CA ARG A 57 -0.32 -19.77 -5.98
C ARG A 57 -0.76 -18.31 -6.08
N VAL A 58 -1.68 -17.86 -5.23
CA VAL A 58 -2.09 -16.44 -5.17
C VAL A 58 -0.92 -15.54 -4.76
N ILE A 59 -0.15 -15.97 -3.76
CA ILE A 59 1.03 -15.22 -3.27
C ILE A 59 2.10 -15.16 -4.37
N ASP A 60 2.37 -16.27 -5.06
CA ASP A 60 3.32 -16.33 -6.17
C ASP A 60 2.94 -15.39 -7.31
N ILE A 61 1.67 -15.40 -7.73
CA ILE A 61 1.17 -14.49 -8.78
C ILE A 61 1.39 -13.03 -8.37
N LEU A 62 1.04 -12.64 -7.14
CA LEU A 62 1.26 -11.27 -6.65
C LEU A 62 2.75 -10.92 -6.60
N HIS A 63 3.60 -11.86 -6.21
CA HIS A 63 5.05 -11.69 -6.19
C HIS A 63 5.62 -11.46 -7.61
N GLU A 64 5.23 -12.28 -8.58
CA GLU A 64 5.63 -12.16 -9.99
C GLU A 64 5.16 -10.83 -10.60
N GLU A 65 3.90 -10.45 -10.36
CA GLU A 65 3.35 -9.17 -10.83
C GLU A 65 4.10 -7.98 -10.20
N MET A 66 4.40 -8.03 -8.90
CA MET A 66 5.18 -6.99 -8.20
C MET A 66 6.59 -6.88 -8.79
N ALA A 67 7.29 -8.01 -8.95
CA ALA A 67 8.65 -8.02 -9.47
C ALA A 67 8.71 -7.50 -10.92
N THR A 68 7.69 -7.81 -11.74
CA THR A 68 7.53 -7.26 -13.09
C THR A 68 7.30 -5.74 -13.04
N CYS A 69 6.40 -5.26 -12.18
CA CYS A 69 6.10 -3.84 -12.04
C CYS A 69 7.34 -3.03 -11.60
N ILE A 70 8.08 -3.50 -10.59
CA ILE A 70 9.30 -2.84 -10.11
C ILE A 70 10.34 -2.69 -11.22
N ARG A 71 10.54 -3.74 -12.03
CA ARG A 71 11.44 -3.70 -13.20
C ARG A 71 10.97 -2.69 -14.26
N LEU A 72 9.68 -2.68 -14.57
CA LEU A 72 9.11 -1.74 -15.55
C LEU A 72 9.15 -0.28 -15.08
N LEU A 73 9.09 -0.04 -13.77
CA LEU A 73 9.31 1.29 -13.19
C LEU A 73 10.79 1.72 -13.21
N GLY A 74 11.72 0.83 -13.59
CA GLY A 74 13.15 1.08 -13.55
C GLY A 74 13.72 1.17 -12.13
N ALA A 75 13.02 0.60 -11.13
CA ALA A 75 13.51 0.49 -9.76
C ALA A 75 14.30 -0.82 -9.57
N ARG A 76 15.37 -0.78 -8.77
CA ARG A 76 16.24 -1.94 -8.52
C ARG A 76 15.78 -2.76 -7.33
N SER A 77 15.04 -2.17 -6.40
CA SER A 77 14.53 -2.84 -5.21
C SER A 77 13.30 -2.13 -4.65
N ILE A 78 12.61 -2.81 -3.73
CA ILE A 78 11.48 -2.24 -2.98
C ILE A 78 11.90 -0.96 -2.22
N GLY A 79 13.15 -0.88 -1.74
CA GLY A 79 13.64 0.29 -1.00
C GLY A 79 13.77 1.57 -1.83
N GLU A 80 13.76 1.47 -3.16
CA GLU A 80 13.78 2.64 -4.05
C GLU A 80 12.38 3.19 -4.33
N LEU A 81 11.33 2.42 -4.01
CA LEU A 81 9.95 2.82 -4.22
C LEU A 81 9.61 4.06 -3.38
N GLY A 82 8.76 4.91 -3.94
CA GLY A 82 8.39 6.16 -3.32
C GLY A 82 7.47 6.99 -4.21
N MET A 83 7.10 8.17 -3.73
CA MET A 83 6.11 9.04 -4.38
C MET A 83 6.44 9.40 -5.83
N LYS A 84 7.72 9.38 -6.24
CA LYS A 84 8.14 9.65 -7.63
C LYS A 84 7.54 8.69 -8.67
N TYR A 85 7.11 7.49 -8.25
CA TYR A 85 6.51 6.49 -9.14
C TYR A 85 4.97 6.50 -9.16
N VAL A 86 4.32 7.39 -8.39
CA VAL A 86 2.85 7.43 -8.27
C VAL A 86 2.35 8.84 -8.53
N ASN A 87 1.44 8.97 -9.49
CA ASN A 87 0.65 10.19 -9.67
C ASN A 87 -0.68 10.06 -8.91
N ALA A 88 -0.78 10.73 -7.76
CA ALA A 88 -1.98 10.71 -6.90
C ALA A 88 -2.88 11.95 -7.08
N ARG A 89 -2.59 12.85 -8.04
CA ARG A 89 -3.31 14.13 -8.19
C ARG A 89 -4.81 13.96 -8.36
N ALA A 90 -5.23 12.94 -9.12
CA ALA A 90 -6.64 12.64 -9.34
C ALA A 90 -7.40 12.27 -8.05
N LEU A 91 -6.69 11.82 -7.00
CA LEU A 91 -7.27 11.47 -5.70
C LEU A 91 -7.31 12.65 -4.72
N GLU A 92 -6.60 13.75 -5.00
CA GLU A 92 -6.54 14.90 -4.09
C GLU A 92 -7.92 15.46 -3.72
N PRO A 93 -8.90 15.59 -4.63
CA PRO A 93 -10.24 16.05 -4.29
C PRO A 93 -11.01 15.09 -3.38
N LEU A 94 -10.65 13.81 -3.36
CA LEU A 94 -11.29 12.76 -2.57
C LEU A 94 -10.68 12.63 -1.17
N LEU A 95 -9.56 13.30 -0.90
CA LEU A 95 -8.93 13.26 0.41
C LEU A 95 -9.83 13.95 1.43
N TRP A 96 -10.02 13.30 2.57
CA TRP A 96 -10.70 13.90 3.72
C TRP A 96 -10.06 15.24 4.10
N ARG A 97 -10.89 16.25 4.36
CA ARG A 97 -10.50 17.61 4.74
C ARG A 97 -10.95 17.86 6.18
N PRO A 98 -10.04 17.87 7.16
CA PRO A 98 -10.38 18.19 8.54
C PRO A 98 -10.85 19.65 8.68
N GLU A 99 -11.66 19.90 9.70
CA GLU A 99 -11.78 21.23 10.29
C GLU A 99 -10.45 21.63 10.96
N GLU A 100 -10.10 22.92 10.89
CA GLU A 100 -8.76 23.42 11.28
C GLU A 100 -8.36 23.10 12.73
N ASP A 101 -9.33 23.08 13.65
CA ASP A 101 -9.13 22.79 15.07
C ASP A 101 -8.72 21.32 15.33
N LEU A 102 -9.22 20.37 14.52
CA LEU A 102 -8.96 18.95 14.73
C LEU A 102 -7.48 18.59 14.51
N LEU A 103 -6.82 19.21 13.53
CA LEU A 103 -5.39 18.95 13.26
C LEU A 103 -4.49 19.47 14.38
N GLN A 104 -4.81 20.64 14.95
CA GLN A 104 -4.07 21.19 16.09
C GLN A 104 -4.15 20.25 17.30
N LYS A 105 -5.33 19.70 17.57
CA LYS A 105 -5.56 18.73 18.65
C LYS A 105 -4.78 17.42 18.47
N VAL A 106 -4.65 16.93 17.23
CA VAL A 106 -3.88 15.71 16.93
C VAL A 106 -2.37 15.98 17.08
N ALA A 107 -1.87 17.10 16.55
CA ALA A 107 -0.45 17.46 16.64
C ALA A 107 0.01 17.66 18.10
N ALA A 108 -0.85 18.22 18.96
CA ALA A 108 -0.53 18.43 20.38
C ALA A 108 -0.44 17.15 21.22
N LYS A 109 -0.90 15.99 20.69
CA LYS A 109 -0.90 14.70 21.40
C LYS A 109 0.20 13.73 20.93
N LEU A 110 0.97 14.09 19.91
CA LEU A 110 2.01 13.26 19.28
C LEU A 110 3.42 13.74 19.65
#